data_AF-B7JPB4-F1
#
_entry.id   AF-B7JPB4-F1
#
_cell.length_a   1.000
_cell.length_b   1.000
_cell.length_c   1.000
_cell.angle_alpha   90.00
_cell.angle_beta   90.00
_cell.angle_gamma   90.00
#
_symmetry.space_group_name_H-M   'P 1'
#
loop_
_entity.id
_entity.type
_entity.pdbx_description
1 polymer ?
#
loop_
_entity_poly.entity_id
_entity_poly.type
_entity_poly.pdbx_seq_one_letter_code
_entity_poly.pdbx_strand_id
1 'polypeptide(L)' 'MCRDKGKYRKADCVHHIKEVKEYPELALTFDNLMSLCNTCHNEVHDRLRAQDKLPAFVNEERW' A
#
# COMPACT_ATOMS: atom_id res chain seq x y z
N MET A 1 8.21 -7.83 -4.39
CA MET A 1 7.93 -8.37 -3.04
C MET A 1 9.23 -8.83 -2.35
N CYS A 2 9.21 -9.20 -1.05
CA CYS A 2 10.40 -9.72 -0.35
C CYS A 2 11.00 -10.94 -1.07
N ARG A 3 10.15 -11.90 -1.48
CA ARG A 3 10.58 -13.11 -2.20
C ARG A 3 11.31 -12.79 -3.50
N ASP A 4 10.75 -11.89 -4.31
CA ASP A 4 11.36 -11.50 -5.61
C ASP A 4 12.68 -10.74 -5.42
N LYS A 5 12.85 -10.09 -4.26
CA LYS A 5 14.09 -9.42 -3.83
C LYS A 5 15.11 -10.40 -3.21
N GLY A 6 14.85 -11.71 -3.21
CA GLY A 6 15.69 -12.74 -2.57
C GLY A 6 15.72 -12.67 -1.04
N LYS A 7 14.74 -12.01 -0.41
CA LYS A 7 14.66 -11.79 1.04
C LYS A 7 13.51 -12.61 1.64
N TYR A 8 13.72 -13.09 2.86
CA TYR A 8 12.67 -13.71 3.66
C TYR A 8 12.15 -12.74 4.72
N ARG A 9 10.82 -12.60 4.80
CA ARG A 9 10.13 -11.88 5.88
C ARG A 9 8.76 -12.52 6.07
N LYS A 10 8.32 -12.64 7.33
CA LYS A 10 6.97 -13.11 7.65
C LYS A 10 5.94 -12.16 7.03
N ALA A 11 4.85 -12.73 6.50
CA ALA A 11 3.72 -11.93 6.04
C ALA A 11 2.94 -11.38 7.24
N ASP A 12 2.52 -10.12 7.12
CA ASP A 12 1.76 -9.40 8.14
C ASP A 12 0.28 -9.21 7.70
N CYS A 13 0.03 -9.19 6.39
CA CYS A 13 -1.28 -8.95 5.80
C CYS A 13 -1.50 -9.71 4.48
N VAL A 14 -2.76 -9.77 4.04
CA VAL A 14 -3.18 -10.29 2.74
C VAL A 14 -3.63 -9.11 1.88
N HIS A 15 -3.01 -8.98 0.70
CA HIS A 15 -3.29 -7.96 -0.30
C HIS A 15 -4.19 -8.51 -1.41
N HIS A 16 -5.11 -7.70 -1.91
CA HIS A 16 -5.92 -8.03 -3.09
C HIS A 16 -5.26 -7.42 -4.33
N ILE A 17 -4.84 -8.25 -5.28
CA ILE A 17 -4.18 -7.80 -6.52
C ILE A 17 -5.11 -6.88 -7.32
N LYS A 18 -6.38 -7.28 -7.43
CA LYS A 18 -7.49 -6.43 -7.87
C LYS A 18 -8.30 -6.02 -6.66
N GLU A 19 -8.46 -4.70 -6.49
CA GLU A 19 -9.16 -4.10 -5.35
C GLU A 19 -10.60 -4.61 -5.24
N VAL A 20 -10.99 -5.00 -4.02
CA VAL A 20 -12.33 -5.53 -3.72
C VAL A 20 -13.43 -4.53 -4.04
N LYS A 21 -13.13 -3.23 -3.97
CA LYS A 21 -14.09 -2.17 -4.28
C LYS A 21 -14.52 -2.19 -5.76
N GLU A 22 -13.62 -2.59 -6.65
CA GLU A 22 -13.87 -2.66 -8.10
C GLU A 22 -14.31 -4.05 -8.55
N TYR A 23 -13.77 -5.09 -7.92
CA TYR A 23 -14.01 -6.50 -8.26
C TYR A 23 -14.43 -7.32 -7.02
N PRO A 24 -15.62 -7.05 -6.45
CA PRO A 24 -16.08 -7.73 -5.23
C PRO A 24 -16.21 -9.25 -5.42
N GLU A 25 -16.47 -9.71 -6.64
CA GLU A 25 -16.55 -11.14 -6.99
C GLU A 25 -15.20 -11.87 -6.83
N LEU A 26 -14.08 -11.14 -6.83
CA LEU A 26 -12.73 -11.70 -6.69
C LEU A 26 -12.20 -11.65 -5.26
N ALA A 27 -12.99 -11.21 -4.28
CA ALA A 27 -12.54 -10.99 -2.89
C ALA A 27 -11.94 -12.23 -2.23
N LEU A 28 -12.44 -13.43 -2.58
CA LEU A 28 -12.00 -14.70 -2.00
C LEU A 28 -11.29 -15.61 -3.02
N THR A 29 -10.98 -15.09 -4.21
CA THR A 29 -10.26 -15.86 -5.23
C THR A 29 -8.78 -15.96 -4.84
N PHE A 30 -8.26 -17.17 -4.64
CA PHE A 30 -6.87 -17.38 -4.20
C PHE A 30 -5.85 -16.69 -5.11
N ASP A 31 -6.04 -16.75 -6.44
CA ASP A 31 -5.15 -16.11 -7.41
C ASP A 31 -5.21 -14.57 -7.37
N ASN A 32 -6.20 -13.99 -6.68
CA ASN A 32 -6.32 -12.56 -6.43
C ASN A 32 -5.75 -12.13 -5.07
N LEU A 33 -5.32 -13.07 -4.23
CA LEU A 33 -4.84 -12.81 -2.87
C LEU A 33 -3.33 -13.05 -2.77
N MET A 34 -2.62 -12.13 -2.10
CA MET A 34 -1.18 -12.24 -1.90
C MET A 34 -0.78 -11.92 -0.47
N SER A 35 -0.04 -12.83 0.19
CA SER A 35 0.49 -12.58 1.54
C SER A 35 1.74 -11.70 1.48
N LEU A 36 1.70 -10.53 2.10
CA LEU A 36 2.77 -9.54 2.09
C LEU A 36 3.15 -9.10 3.51
N CYS A 37 4.40 -8.66 3.67
CA CYS A 37 4.77 -7.86 4.84
C CYS A 37 4.24 -6.43 4.68
N ASN A 38 4.08 -5.70 5.78
CA ASN A 38 3.52 -4.34 5.75
C ASN A 38 4.33 -3.39 4.84
N THR A 39 5.66 -3.56 4.78
CA THR A 39 6.52 -2.74 3.89
C THR A 39 6.17 -2.97 2.41
N CYS A 40 6.07 -4.23 1.98
CA CYS A 40 5.70 -4.53 0.59
C CYS A 40 4.26 -4.17 0.28
N HIS A 41 3.34 -4.35 1.24
CA HIS A 41 1.95 -3.93 1.08
C HIS A 41 1.84 -2.42 0.82
N ASN A 42 2.59 -1.60 1.57
CA ASN A 42 2.61 -0.15 1.37
C ASN A 42 3.26 0.28 0.05
N GLU A 43 4.28 -0.45 -0.42
CA GLU A 43 4.87 -0.25 -1.75
C GLU A 43 3.83 -0.47 -2.86
N VAL A 44 2.96 -1.48 -2.73
CA VAL A 44 1.96 -1.83 -3.76
C VAL A 44 0.83 -0.82 -3.84
N HIS A 45 0.28 -0.37 -2.71
CA HIS A 45 -0.79 0.63 -2.73
C HIS A 45 -0.28 2.06 -2.99
N ASP A 46 0.99 2.25 -3.37
CA ASP A 46 1.62 3.55 -3.60
C ASP A 46 1.45 4.57 -2.46
N ARG A 47 1.10 4.12 -1.25
CA ARG A 47 0.89 4.96 -0.07
C ARG A 47 2.17 5.68 0.38
N LEU A 48 3.30 5.38 -0.27
CA LEU A 48 4.61 5.98 -0.06
C LEU A 48 5.00 6.99 -1.14
N ARG A 49 4.26 7.13 -2.25
CA ARG A 49 4.44 8.29 -3.12
C ARG A 49 3.89 9.49 -2.39
N ALA A 50 4.81 10.29 -1.88
CA ALA A 50 4.65 11.66 -1.44
C ALA A 50 3.20 12.02 -1.07
N GLN A 51 2.94 12.18 0.23
CA GLN A 51 2.23 13.40 0.58
C GLN A 51 3.01 14.50 -0.15
N ASP A 52 2.47 15.00 -1.26
CA ASP A 52 2.86 16.28 -1.83
C ASP A 52 3.07 17.14 -0.61
N LYS A 53 4.33 17.54 -0.37
CA LYS A 53 4.66 18.32 0.82
C LYS A 53 3.71 19.50 0.80
N LEU A 54 2.63 19.42 1.58
CA LEU A 54 1.70 20.52 1.70
C LEU A 54 2.60 21.70 2.05
N PRO A 55 2.51 22.82 1.31
CA PRO A 55 3.37 23.95 1.59
C PRO A 55 3.27 24.22 3.09
N ALA A 56 4.43 24.40 3.72
CA ALA A 56 4.48 24.71 5.15
C ALA A 56 3.49 25.86 5.38
N PHE A 57 2.59 25.69 6.34
CA PHE A 57 1.61 26.73 6.65
C PHE A 57 2.39 27.99 7.07
N VAL A 58 2.43 29.00 6.20
CA VAL A 58 3.00 30.31 6.50
C VAL A 58 1.84 31.20 6.90
N ASN A 59 1.77 31.53 8.19
CA ASN A 59 0.90 32.59 8.67
C ASN A 59 1.62 33.92 8.43
N GLU A 60 1.16 34.74 7.50
CA GLU A 60 1.48 36.16 7.51
C GLU A 60 0.63 36.81 8.60
N GLU A 61 1.11 36.80 9.85
CA GLU A 61 0.45 37.51 10.95
C GLU A 61 0.30 38.98 10.58
N ARG A 62 -0.87 39.32 10.06
CA ARG A 62 -1.38 40.65 9.85
C ARG A 62 -2.38 40.84 10.97
N TRP A 63 -1.94 41.62 11.95
CA TRP A 63 -2.60 41.85 13.22
C TRP A 63 -4.02 42.35 12.98
#